data_AF-A0A955MCF0-F1
#
_entry.id   AF-A0A955MCF0-F1
#
_cell.length_a   1.000
_cell.length_b   1.000
_cell.length_c   1.000
_cell.angle_alpha   90.00
_cell.angle_beta   90.00
_cell.angle_gamma   90.00
#
_symmetry.space_group_name_H-M   'P 1'
#
loop_
_entity.id
_entity.type
_entity.pdbx_description
1 polymer ?
#
loop_
_entity_poly.entity_id
_entity_poly.type
_entity_poly.pdbx_seq_one_letter_code
_entity_poly.pdbx_strand_id
1 'polypeptide(L)' 'MIYLIEKIKKNQAKIHQWLESYEGAKELPLYSSVDIRDAGFKMSVVDTNIFPAGFNNLCEHG' A
#
# COMPACT_ATOMS: atom_id res chain seq x y z
N MET A 1 9.09 -5.55 -13.78
CA MET A 1 8.64 -4.35 -13.04
C MET A 1 7.75 -3.39 -13.82
N ILE A 2 8.22 -2.80 -14.94
CA ILE A 2 7.47 -1.81 -15.74
C ILE A 2 6.04 -2.24 -16.05
N TYR A 3 5.85 -3.52 -16.44
CA TYR A 3 4.54 -4.07 -16.74
C TYR A 3 3.52 -3.99 -15.58
N LEU A 4 3.95 -4.29 -14.35
CA LEU A 4 3.06 -4.26 -13.17
C LEU A 4 2.63 -2.83 -12.87
N ILE A 5 3.58 -1.89 -12.88
CA ILE A 5 3.31 -0.48 -12.64
C ILE A 5 2.34 0.08 -13.70
N GLU A 6 2.58 -0.21 -14.97
CA GLU A 6 1.69 0.19 -16.06
C GLU A 6 0.29 -0.40 -15.92
N LYS A 7 0.19 -1.67 -15.50
CA LYS A 7 -1.10 -2.32 -15.24
C LYS A 7 -1.84 -1.66 -14.07
N ILE A 8 -1.15 -1.32 -12.99
CA ILE A 8 -1.71 -0.61 -11.83
C ILE A 8 -2.23 0.76 -12.27
N LYS A 9 -1.40 1.58 -12.93
CA LYS A 9 -1.78 2.90 -13.45
C LYS A 9 -3.02 2.84 -14.34
N LYS A 10 -3.05 1.90 -15.28
CA LYS A 10 -4.20 1.72 -16.20
C LYS A 10 -5.50 1.35 -15.47
N ASN A 11 -5.42 0.74 -14.29
CA ASN A 11 -6.59 0.27 -13.53
C ASN A 11 -6.83 1.09 -12.25
N GLN A 12 -6.14 2.21 -12.05
CA GLN A 12 -6.15 2.98 -10.81
C GLN A 12 -7.56 3.32 -10.32
N ALA A 13 -8.44 3.81 -11.21
CA ALA A 13 -9.83 4.13 -10.86
C ALA A 13 -10.61 2.91 -10.36
N LYS A 14 -10.42 1.74 -10.97
CA LYS A 14 -11.08 0.49 -10.55
C LYS A 14 -10.55 -0.01 -9.21
N ILE A 15 -9.23 0.13 -8.99
CA ILE A 15 -8.58 -0.24 -7.72
C ILE A 15 -9.12 0.65 -6.60
N HIS A 16 -9.20 1.96 -6.81
CA HIS A 16 -9.75 2.90 -5.82
C HIS A 16 -11.21 2.59 -5.48
N GLN A 17 -12.07 2.39 -6.49
CA GLN A 17 -13.46 2.04 -6.26
C GLN A 17 -13.61 0.74 -5.44
N TRP A 18 -12.76 -0.25 -5.70
CA TRP A 18 -12.74 -1.49 -4.93
C TRP A 18 -12.28 -1.26 -3.48
N LEU A 19 -11.21 -0.49 -3.27
CA LEU A 19 -10.72 -0.14 -1.93
C LEU A 19 -11.79 0.59 -1.10
N GLU A 20 -12.41 1.62 -1.67
CA GLU A 20 -13.49 2.38 -1.00
C GLU A 20 -14.65 1.46 -0.56
N SER A 21 -15.05 0.51 -1.42
CA SER A 21 -16.10 -0.45 -1.07
C SER A 21 -15.72 -1.39 0.06
N TYR A 22 -14.42 -1.70 0.20
CA TYR A 22 -13.90 -2.63 1.20
C TYR A 22 -13.67 -1.93 2.54
N GLU A 23 -13.11 -0.72 2.52
CA GLU A 23 -12.86 0.12 3.69
C GLU A 23 -14.17 0.61 4.32
N GLY A 24 -15.16 1.01 3.50
CA GLY A 24 -16.47 1.42 4.01
C GLY A 24 -17.24 0.32 4.76
N ALA A 25 -16.84 -0.94 4.61
CA ALA A 25 -17.47 -2.10 5.23
C ALA A 25 -16.70 -2.64 6.45
N LYS A 26 -15.52 -2.09 6.81
CA LYS A 26 -14.65 -2.63 7.85
C LYS A 26 -14.06 -1.55 8.75
N GLU A 27 -13.87 -1.90 10.01
CA GLU A 27 -13.04 -1.10 10.91
C GLU A 27 -11.56 -1.29 10.54
N LEU A 28 -10.84 -0.18 10.36
CA LEU A 28 -9.43 -0.17 9.98
C LEU A 28 -8.56 0.21 11.19
N PRO A 29 -7.32 -0.31 11.28
CA PRO A 29 -6.36 0.19 12.26
C PRO A 29 -6.14 1.69 12.10
N LEU A 30 -5.98 2.41 13.21
CA LEU A 30 -5.73 3.86 13.19
C LEU A 30 -4.46 4.22 12.41
N TYR A 31 -3.43 3.37 12.50
CA TYR A 31 -2.22 3.44 11.70
C TYR A 31 -1.64 2.04 11.50
N SER A 32 -0.82 1.88 10.46
CA SER A 32 0.02 0.70 10.25
C SER A 32 1.21 1.06 9.36
N SER A 33 2.24 0.22 9.34
CA SER A 33 3.28 0.26 8.31
C SER A 33 3.40 -1.09 7.61
N VAL A 34 3.89 -1.07 6.38
CA VAL A 34 4.02 -2.26 5.54
C VAL A 34 5.38 -2.25 4.87
N ASP A 35 6.11 -3.36 4.97
CA ASP A 35 7.38 -3.55 4.26
C ASP A 35 7.11 -4.21 2.91
N ILE A 36 7.63 -3.60 1.84
CA ILE A 36 7.51 -4.11 0.47
C ILE A 36 8.90 -4.47 -0.05
N ARG A 37 9.04 -5.65 -0.66
CA ARG A 37 10.25 -6.06 -1.38
C ARG A 37 10.00 -6.21 -2.86
N ASP A 38 10.97 -5.74 -3.64
CA ASP A 38 11.03 -5.85 -5.09
C ASP A 38 12.21 -6.76 -5.51
N ALA A 39 11.91 -7.86 -6.19
CA ALA A 39 12.88 -8.80 -6.76
C ALA A 39 13.06 -8.66 -8.29
N GLY A 40 12.55 -7.59 -8.90
CA GLY A 40 12.56 -7.30 -10.35
C GLY A 40 11.46 -8.01 -11.14
N PHE A 41 11.16 -9.26 -10.79
CA PHE A 41 10.10 -10.07 -11.38
C PHE A 41 8.86 -10.22 -10.48
N LYS A 42 8.99 -9.90 -9.18
CA LYS A 42 7.92 -9.98 -8.19
C LYS A 42 8.05 -8.85 -7.18
N MET A 43 6.92 -8.25 -6.82
CA MET A 43 6.80 -7.32 -5.70
C MET A 43 5.85 -7.93 -4.69
N SER A 44 6.17 -7.86 -3.40
CA SER A 44 5.32 -8.42 -2.35
C SER A 44 5.47 -7.67 -1.04
N VAL A 45 4.37 -7.63 -0.29
CA VAL A 45 4.37 -7.30 1.13
C VAL A 45 5.07 -8.44 1.87
N VAL A 46 6.02 -8.10 2.73
CA VAL A 46 6.78 -9.08 3.52
C VAL A 46 6.59 -8.93 5.03
N ASP A 47 6.14 -7.75 5.48
CA ASP A 47 5.76 -7.51 6.87
C ASP A 47 4.62 -6.49 6.96
N THR A 48 3.81 -6.58 8.01
CA THR A 48 2.73 -5.62 8.32
C THR A 48 2.72 -5.37 9.81
N ASN A 49 2.97 -4.13 10.21
CA ASN A 49 3.05 -3.71 11.60
C ASN A 49 1.85 -2.83 11.97
N ILE A 50 1.09 -3.27 12.98
CA ILE A 50 -0.05 -2.53 13.55
C ILE A 50 0.38 -1.51 14.62
N PHE A 51 1.63 -1.55 15.07
CA PHE A 51 2.27 -0.59 15.98
C PHE A 51 3.62 -0.09 15.42
N PRO A 52 3.61 0.66 14.30
CA PRO A 52 4.80 1.27 13.74
C PRO A 52 5.49 2.22 14.73
N ALA A 53 6.82 2.25 14.70
CA ALA A 53 7.62 3.15 15.56
C ALA A 53 8.45 4.18 14.77
N GLY A 54 8.56 4.04 13.44
CA GLY A 54 9.46 4.82 12.59
C GLY A 54 8.91 6.16 12.11
N PHE A 55 8.01 6.80 12.85
CA PHE A 55 7.35 8.05 12.42
C PHE A 55 8.33 9.21 12.17
N ASN A 56 9.47 9.22 12.86
CA ASN A 56 10.53 10.22 12.67
C ASN A 56 11.28 10.10 11.33
N ASN A 57 10.98 9.10 10.50
CA ASN A 57 11.57 8.92 9.17
C ASN A 57 10.66 9.43 8.03
N LEU A 58 9.48 9.98 8.34
CA LEU A 58 8.57 10.53 7.34
C LEU A 58 9.08 11.89 6.82
N CYS A 59 8.89 12.15 5.53
CA CYS A 59 9.13 13.48 4.97
C CYS A 59 8.13 14.49 5.58
N GLU A 60 8.60 15.70 5.90
CA GLU A 60 7.73 16.73 6.53
C GLU A 60 6.55 17.15 5.64
N HIS A 61 6.67 17.02 4.32
CA HIS A 61 5.68 17.46 3.33
C HIS A 61 5.50 16.38 2.27
N GLY A 62 4.65 15.40 2.57
CA GLY A 62 4.29 14.31 1.64
C GLY A 62 3.66 14.79 0.34
#